data_AF-A0A5A7NBR2-F1
#
_entry.id   AF-A0A5A7NBR2-F1
#
_cell.length_a   1.000
_cell.length_b   1.000
_cell.length_c   1.000
_cell.angle_alpha   90.00
_cell.angle_beta   90.00
_cell.angle_gamma   90.00
#
_symmetry.space_group_name_H-M   'P 1'
#
loop_
_entity.id
_entity.type
_entity.pdbx_description
1 polymer ?
#
loop_
_entity_poly.entity_id
_entity_poly.type
_entity_poly.pdbx_seq_one_letter_code
_entity_poly.pdbx_strand_id
1 'polypeptide(L)'
;MERPSANLDYLRQAVNLRALAQRNPLNEYKTEAFAMFEAMLGHVRESVTQMLSHVELQRPEAPAEPEPPKQMSAQHPDPHTGQDQIAGKAPLGASAQVVNVGGTVEARQAARDVDPNNPATWGRVSRNAPCPCGSGKKYKHCHGVL
;
A
#
# COMPACT_ATOMS: atom_id res chain seq x y z
N MET A 1 8.04 -34.55 -8.10
CA MET A 1 8.43 -34.28 -6.70
C MET A 1 8.17 -35.56 -5.92
N GLU A 2 9.20 -36.40 -5.77
CA GLU A 2 9.05 -37.66 -5.04
C GLU A 2 8.71 -37.39 -3.59
N ARG A 3 7.70 -38.09 -3.08
CA ARG A 3 7.23 -37.88 -1.70
C ARG A 3 8.26 -38.48 -0.74
N PRO A 4 8.70 -37.74 0.30
CA PRO A 4 9.71 -38.20 1.25
C PRO A 4 9.34 -39.51 1.96
N SER A 5 8.05 -39.86 2.03
CA SER A 5 7.58 -41.15 2.53
C SER A 5 8.08 -42.35 1.73
N ALA A 6 8.17 -42.24 0.39
CA ALA A 6 8.57 -43.35 -0.48
C ALA A 6 10.05 -43.75 -0.27
N ASN A 7 10.92 -42.76 -0.03
CA ASN A 7 12.34 -43.00 0.24
C ASN A 7 12.58 -43.67 1.60
N LEU A 8 11.80 -43.33 2.63
CA LEU A 8 11.89 -43.97 3.94
C LEU A 8 11.44 -45.44 3.92
N ASP A 9 10.41 -45.74 3.12
CA ASP A 9 9.92 -47.13 2.99
C ASP A 9 10.94 -48.02 2.24
N TYR A 10 11.61 -47.47 1.22
CA TYR A 10 12.74 -48.14 0.57
C TYR A 10 13.92 -48.35 1.54
N LEU A 11 14.25 -47.33 2.33
CA LEU A 11 15.32 -47.40 3.34
C LEU A 11 15.07 -48.53 4.35
N ARG A 12 13.82 -48.70 4.80
CA ARG A 12 13.43 -49.80 5.72
C ARG A 12 13.68 -51.18 5.09
N GLN A 13 13.38 -51.34 3.81
CA GLN A 13 13.61 -52.60 3.09
C GLN A 13 15.12 -52.87 2.91
N ALA A 14 15.90 -51.84 2.58
CA ALA A 14 17.34 -51.95 2.34
C ALA A 14 18.16 -52.21 3.63
N VAL A 15 17.77 -51.61 4.75
CA VAL A 15 18.46 -51.78 6.05
C VAL A 15 18.40 -53.23 6.56
N ASN A 16 17.35 -53.98 6.23
CA ASN A 16 17.24 -55.39 6.60
C ASN A 16 18.38 -56.25 6.00
N LEU A 17 18.90 -55.89 4.83
CA LEU A 17 20.04 -56.59 4.22
C LEU A 17 21.35 -56.29 4.98
N ARG A 18 21.47 -55.13 5.61
CA ARG A 18 22.65 -54.76 6.44
C ARG A 18 22.66 -55.44 7.80
N ALA A 19 21.49 -55.84 8.30
CA ALA A 19 21.37 -56.68 9.49
C ALA A 19 22.08 -58.04 9.32
N LEU A 20 22.20 -58.53 8.07
CA LEU A 20 22.95 -59.76 7.76
C LEU A 20 24.45 -59.62 8.03
N ALA A 21 24.98 -58.39 8.05
CA ALA A 21 26.39 -58.09 8.34
C ALA A 21 26.66 -57.82 9.83
N GLN A 22 25.80 -58.31 10.73
CA GLN A 22 25.90 -58.15 12.19
C GLN A 22 25.93 -56.69 12.69
N ARG A 23 25.58 -55.71 11.85
CA ARG A 23 25.36 -54.33 12.27
C ARG A 23 23.93 -54.17 12.79
N ASN A 24 23.76 -53.26 13.74
CA ASN A 24 22.43 -52.99 14.29
C ASN A 24 21.59 -52.21 13.25
N PRO A 25 20.55 -52.83 12.66
CA PRO A 25 19.76 -52.20 11.59
C PRO A 25 19.02 -50.95 12.06
N LEU A 26 18.58 -50.93 13.31
CA LEU A 26 17.78 -49.85 13.86
C LEU A 26 18.61 -48.55 13.96
N ASN A 27 19.89 -48.67 14.30
CA ASN A 27 20.78 -47.51 14.37
C ASN A 27 21.12 -46.97 12.99
N GLU A 28 21.44 -47.84 12.01
CA GLU A 28 21.72 -47.46 10.61
C GLU A 28 20.50 -46.75 9.98
N TYR A 29 19.29 -47.28 10.19
CA TYR A 29 18.07 -46.63 9.74
C TYR A 29 17.91 -45.24 10.34
N LYS A 30 18.11 -45.10 11.66
CA LYS A 30 17.98 -43.79 12.33
C LYS A 30 18.96 -42.76 11.77
N THR A 31 20.22 -43.15 11.57
CA THR A 31 21.25 -42.23 11.07
C THR A 31 20.99 -41.83 9.61
N GLU A 32 20.66 -42.78 8.73
CA GLU A 32 20.38 -42.48 7.33
C GLU A 32 19.05 -41.69 7.17
N ALA A 33 17.99 -42.07 7.89
CA ALA A 33 16.71 -41.37 7.84
C ALA A 33 16.82 -39.94 8.37
N PHE A 34 17.59 -39.72 9.43
CA PHE A 34 17.81 -38.39 9.99
C PHE A 34 18.58 -37.49 9.01
N ALA A 35 19.64 -38.00 8.38
CA ALA A 35 20.39 -37.26 7.36
C ALA A 35 19.50 -36.84 6.17
N MET A 36 18.62 -37.74 5.70
CA MET A 36 17.65 -37.41 4.65
C MET A 36 16.64 -36.35 5.09
N PHE A 37 16.19 -36.40 6.35
CA PHE A 37 15.28 -35.41 6.91
C PHE A 37 15.93 -34.01 7.01
N GLU A 38 17.18 -33.93 7.46
CA GLU A 38 17.93 -32.67 7.50
C GLU A 38 18.11 -32.07 6.10
N ALA A 39 18.45 -32.91 5.10
CA ALA A 39 18.56 -32.47 3.71
C ALA A 39 17.23 -31.93 3.18
N MET A 40 16.11 -32.59 3.50
CA MET A 40 14.76 -32.13 3.14
C MET A 40 14.44 -30.78 3.79
N LEU A 41 14.77 -30.59 5.07
CA LEU A 41 14.59 -29.30 5.75
C LEU A 41 15.41 -28.19 5.09
N GLY A 42 16.63 -28.49 4.65
CA GLY A 42 17.45 -27.56 3.85
C GLY A 42 16.73 -27.14 2.57
N HIS A 43 16.22 -28.10 1.81
CA HIS A 43 15.48 -27.87 0.58
C HIS A 43 14.21 -27.03 0.79
N VAL A 44 13.45 -27.29 1.87
CA VAL A 44 12.25 -26.52 2.21
C VAL A 44 12.61 -25.07 2.51
N ARG A 45 13.67 -24.84 3.29
CA ARG A 45 14.14 -23.47 3.62
C ARG A 45 14.53 -22.72 2.36
N GLU A 46 15.33 -23.34 1.50
CA GLU A 46 15.76 -22.74 0.22
C GLU A 46 14.56 -22.43 -0.67
N SER A 47 13.63 -23.37 -0.82
CA SER A 47 12.42 -23.21 -1.63
C SER A 47 11.54 -22.05 -1.13
N VAL A 48 11.35 -21.94 0.19
CA VAL A 48 10.59 -20.82 0.78
C VAL A 48 11.30 -19.49 0.55
N THR A 49 12.63 -19.44 0.75
CA THR A 49 13.39 -18.21 0.51
C THR A 49 13.37 -17.79 -0.96
N GLN A 50 13.46 -18.75 -1.87
CA GLN A 50 13.37 -18.50 -3.31
C GLN A 50 11.98 -18.02 -3.70
N MET A 51 10.92 -18.62 -3.14
CA MET A 51 9.55 -18.19 -3.42
C MET A 51 9.36 -16.73 -2.98
N LEU A 52 9.80 -16.38 -1.77
CA LEU A 52 9.71 -15.01 -1.25
C LEU A 52 10.55 -14.00 -2.04
N SER A 53 11.72 -14.39 -2.55
CA SER A 53 12.58 -13.49 -3.32
C SER A 53 12.03 -13.13 -4.70
N HIS A 54 11.11 -13.95 -5.24
CA HIS A 54 10.45 -13.71 -6.53
C HIS A 54 9.04 -13.12 -6.38
N VAL A 55 8.59 -12.78 -5.16
CA VAL A 55 7.29 -12.13 -4.96
C VAL A 55 7.36 -10.68 -5.44
N GLU A 56 6.75 -10.40 -6.59
CA GLU A 56 6.51 -9.04 -7.06
C GLU A 56 5.26 -8.46 -6.40
N LEU A 57 5.44 -7.46 -5.54
CA LEU A 57 4.33 -6.69 -4.99
C LEU A 57 3.91 -5.64 -6.01
N GLN A 58 2.85 -5.93 -6.77
CA GLN A 58 2.21 -4.92 -7.62
C GLN A 58 1.57 -3.85 -6.72
N ARG A 59 2.24 -2.70 -6.61
CA ARG A 59 1.60 -1.52 -6.04
C ARG A 59 0.56 -1.04 -7.06
N PRO A 60 -0.73 -0.96 -6.71
CA PRO A 60 -1.72 -0.45 -7.65
C PRO A 60 -1.29 0.94 -8.09
N GLU A 61 -1.26 1.15 -9.41
CA GLU A 61 -0.85 2.41 -10.02
C GLU A 61 -1.71 3.52 -9.44
N ALA A 62 -1.04 4.54 -8.88
CA ALA A 62 -1.73 5.73 -8.42
C ALA A 62 -2.48 6.30 -9.63
N PRO A 63 -3.78 6.65 -9.51
CA PRO A 63 -4.53 7.23 -10.61
C PRO A 63 -3.73 8.39 -11.20
N ALA A 64 -3.51 8.38 -12.51
CA ALA A 64 -2.80 9.44 -13.22
C ALA A 64 -3.36 10.80 -12.77
N GLU A 65 -2.50 11.68 -12.26
CA GLU A 65 -2.91 13.05 -11.96
C GLU A 65 -3.45 13.67 -13.25
N PRO A 66 -4.65 14.29 -13.22
CA PRO A 66 -5.17 14.97 -14.39
C PRO A 66 -4.18 16.05 -14.80
N GLU A 67 -3.80 16.08 -16.08
CA GLU A 67 -2.90 17.10 -16.62
C GLU A 67 -3.40 18.49 -16.20
N PRO A 68 -2.51 19.36 -15.67
CA PRO A 68 -2.92 20.70 -15.29
C PRO A 68 -3.55 21.39 -16.51
N PRO A 69 -4.70 22.07 -16.34
CA PRO A 69 -5.40 22.69 -17.45
C PRO A 69 -4.44 23.65 -18.16
N LYS A 70 -4.24 23.46 -19.47
CA LYS A 70 -3.47 24.37 -20.31
C LYS A 70 -4.01 25.78 -20.09
N GLN A 71 -3.15 26.72 -19.70
CA GLN A 71 -3.52 28.11 -19.49
C GLN A 71 -4.14 28.65 -20.79
N MET A 72 -5.46 28.79 -20.79
CA MET A 72 -6.18 29.43 -21.88
C MET A 72 -5.98 30.94 -21.73
N SER A 73 -5.11 31.52 -22.55
CA SER A 73 -5.02 32.97 -22.69
C SER A 73 -6.25 33.46 -23.43
N ALA A 74 -7.12 34.22 -22.76
CA ALA A 74 -8.20 34.94 -23.40
C ALA A 74 -7.60 36.08 -24.24
N GLN A 75 -7.59 35.93 -25.55
CA GLN A 75 -7.30 37.00 -26.50
C GLN A 75 -8.64 37.55 -26.99
N HIS A 76 -8.84 38.85 -26.83
CA HIS A 76 -10.01 39.56 -27.35
C HIS A 76 -9.52 40.77 -28.13
N PRO A 77 -9.12 40.57 -29.40
CA PRO A 77 -8.66 41.65 -30.26
C PRO A 77 -9.82 42.59 -30.62
N ASP A 78 -9.60 43.89 -30.47
CA ASP A 78 -10.59 44.90 -30.86
C ASP A 78 -10.75 44.98 -32.39
N PRO A 79 -11.99 44.98 -32.93
CA PRO A 79 -12.25 45.01 -34.37
C PRO A 79 -11.87 46.33 -35.06
N HIS A 80 -11.58 47.40 -34.31
CA HIS A 80 -11.21 48.71 -34.87
C HIS A 80 -9.74 49.08 -34.70
N THR A 81 -9.03 48.49 -33.73
CA THR A 81 -7.64 48.87 -33.38
C THR A 81 -6.67 47.70 -33.42
N GLY A 82 -7.14 46.45 -33.48
CA GLY A 82 -6.29 45.25 -33.57
C GLY A 82 -5.42 45.00 -32.33
N GLN A 83 -5.67 45.71 -31.22
CA GLN A 83 -4.95 45.58 -29.96
C GLN A 83 -5.74 44.72 -28.97
N ASP A 84 -5.03 43.90 -28.19
CA ASP A 84 -5.63 43.08 -27.13
C ASP A 84 -5.98 43.95 -25.91
N GLN A 85 -7.27 44.17 -25.66
CA GLN A 85 -7.75 45.00 -24.54
C GLN A 85 -7.38 44.45 -23.14
N ILE A 86 -6.93 43.19 -23.06
CA ILE A 86 -6.67 42.46 -21.81
C ILE A 86 -5.17 42.46 -21.46
N ALA A 87 -4.28 42.74 -22.43
CA ALA A 87 -2.82 42.60 -22.29
C ALA A 87 -2.13 43.64 -21.38
N GLY A 88 -2.87 44.55 -20.75
CA GLY A 88 -2.30 45.66 -19.95
C GLY A 88 -3.04 46.02 -18.67
N LYS A 89 -4.13 45.33 -18.32
CA LYS A 89 -4.82 45.55 -17.05
C LYS A 89 -4.22 44.65 -15.98
N ALA A 90 -3.29 45.18 -15.20
CA ALA A 90 -2.75 44.51 -14.03
C ALA A 90 -3.90 44.05 -13.11
N PRO A 91 -3.88 42.82 -12.57
CA PRO A 91 -4.84 42.43 -11.56
C PRO A 91 -4.68 43.35 -10.35
N LEU A 92 -5.78 44.00 -9.93
CA LEU A 92 -5.85 44.70 -8.66
C LEU A 92 -5.62 43.66 -7.54
N GLY A 93 -4.38 43.55 -7.07
CA GLY A 93 -4.05 42.63 -5.97
C GLY A 93 -2.59 42.22 -5.94
N ALA A 94 -1.65 43.16 -5.93
CA ALA A 94 -0.24 42.87 -5.72
C ALA A 94 0.35 43.87 -4.72
N SER A 95 0.33 43.51 -3.44
CA SER A 95 1.35 43.87 -2.43
C SER A 95 1.02 43.23 -1.07
N ALA A 96 1.63 42.08 -0.78
CA ALA A 96 2.12 41.74 0.56
C ALA A 96 3.22 40.68 0.43
N GLN A 97 4.36 40.99 1.03
CA GLN A 97 5.66 40.35 0.88
C GLN A 97 5.77 39.06 1.71
N VAL A 98 6.65 38.18 1.24
CA VAL A 98 6.87 36.77 1.62
C VAL A 98 7.45 36.59 3.03
N VAL A 99 6.96 35.59 3.79
CA VAL A 99 7.77 34.84 4.76
C VAL A 99 7.46 33.34 4.67
N ASN A 100 8.52 32.55 4.59
CA ASN A 100 8.61 31.11 4.33
C ASN A 100 8.31 30.25 5.57
N VAL A 101 7.42 29.25 5.51
CA VAL A 101 7.57 27.92 6.18
C VAL A 101 6.72 26.88 5.44
N GLY A 102 7.25 25.69 5.19
CA GLY A 102 6.59 24.62 4.44
C GLY A 102 5.29 24.09 5.06
N GLY A 103 4.49 23.46 4.20
CA GLY A 103 3.43 22.53 4.59
C GLY A 103 1.99 23.05 4.43
N THR A 104 1.22 22.28 3.65
CA THR A 104 -0.25 22.17 3.62
C THR A 104 -1.03 23.15 2.75
N VAL A 105 -1.64 22.56 1.71
CA VAL A 105 -2.75 23.08 0.91
C VAL A 105 -3.87 23.56 1.84
N GLU A 106 -4.25 24.82 1.66
CA GLU A 106 -5.28 25.50 2.43
C GLU A 106 -6.64 24.79 2.26
N ALA A 107 -7.15 24.31 3.38
CA ALA A 107 -8.54 23.98 3.56
C ALA A 107 -9.38 25.21 3.20
N ARG A 108 -10.35 25.04 2.28
CA ARG A 108 -11.45 25.98 2.10
C ARG A 108 -12.03 26.29 3.49
N GLN A 109 -11.94 27.57 3.84
CA GLN A 109 -12.38 28.15 5.09
C GLN A 109 -13.74 27.58 5.51
N ALA A 110 -13.75 26.79 6.58
CA ALA A 110 -14.95 26.43 7.31
C ALA A 110 -15.48 27.71 7.95
N ALA A 111 -16.48 28.32 7.31
CA ALA A 111 -17.22 29.37 7.95
C ALA A 111 -18.07 28.74 9.07
N ARG A 112 -17.78 29.20 10.30
CA ARG A 112 -18.63 29.28 11.49
C ARG A 112 -18.58 28.06 12.42
N ASP A 113 -18.39 28.38 13.69
CA ASP A 113 -18.29 27.51 14.86
C ASP A 113 -19.07 26.19 14.73
N VAL A 114 -18.35 25.12 14.41
CA VAL A 114 -18.87 23.76 14.39
C VAL A 114 -18.86 23.27 15.84
N ASP A 115 -20.02 23.31 16.51
CA ASP A 115 -20.16 22.81 17.88
C ASP A 115 -20.15 21.27 17.86
N PRO A 116 -19.17 20.60 18.50
CA PRO A 116 -19.09 19.13 18.54
C PRO A 116 -20.32 18.41 19.12
N ASN A 117 -21.19 19.12 19.84
CA ASN A 117 -22.38 18.55 20.46
C ASN A 117 -23.67 18.79 19.66
N ASN A 118 -23.63 19.63 18.61
CA ASN A 118 -24.82 19.96 17.82
C ASN A 118 -24.66 19.61 16.33
N PRO A 119 -25.24 18.49 15.86
CA PRO A 119 -25.08 18.02 14.48
C PRO A 119 -25.66 18.95 13.41
N ALA A 120 -26.56 19.87 13.78
CA ALA A 120 -27.10 20.86 12.85
C ALA A 120 -26.07 21.91 12.42
N THR A 121 -25.03 22.14 13.24
CA THR A 121 -23.97 23.13 12.96
C THR A 121 -22.88 22.59 12.03
N TRP A 122 -22.82 21.26 11.84
CA TRP A 122 -21.74 20.60 11.12
C TRP A 122 -21.79 20.78 9.60
N GLY A 123 -22.92 21.24 9.06
CA GLY A 123 -23.10 21.45 7.63
C GLY A 123 -22.87 20.16 6.82
N ARG A 124 -22.24 20.30 5.64
CA ARG A 124 -21.93 19.17 4.75
C ARG A 124 -20.61 18.52 5.14
N VAL A 125 -20.65 17.61 6.13
CA VAL A 125 -19.50 16.79 6.52
C VAL A 125 -19.28 15.68 5.50
N SER A 126 -18.05 15.52 5.00
CA SER A 126 -17.73 14.44 4.06
C SER A 126 -17.75 13.07 4.77
N ARG A 127 -18.22 12.03 4.08
CA ARG A 127 -18.41 10.68 4.66
C ARG A 127 -17.13 10.08 5.28
N ASN A 128 -15.95 10.43 4.76
CA ASN A 128 -14.66 9.94 5.23
C ASN A 128 -13.87 10.95 6.09
N ALA A 129 -14.33 12.19 6.27
CA ALA A 129 -13.69 13.18 7.13
C ALA A 129 -13.69 12.72 8.61
N PRO A 130 -12.75 13.23 9.44
CA PRO A 130 -12.86 13.08 10.88
C PRO A 130 -14.22 13.59 11.37
N CYS A 131 -14.84 12.85 12.27
CA CYS A 131 -16.15 13.21 12.78
C CYS A 131 -16.05 14.47 13.65
N PRO A 132 -16.86 15.52 13.40
CA PRO A 132 -16.82 16.79 14.13
C PRO A 132 -17.19 16.68 15.62
N CYS A 133 -17.76 15.55 16.06
CA CYS A 133 -18.05 15.28 17.47
C CYS A 133 -16.80 14.97 18.34
N GLY A 134 -15.59 15.04 17.78
CA GLY A 134 -14.35 14.79 18.50
C GLY A 134 -14.05 13.31 18.82
N SER A 135 -14.81 12.35 18.25
CA SER A 135 -14.65 10.92 18.56
C SER A 135 -13.40 10.26 17.96
N GLY A 136 -12.62 10.99 17.13
CA GLY A 136 -11.45 10.46 16.42
C GLY A 136 -11.77 9.44 15.31
N LYS A 137 -13.04 9.07 15.12
CA LYS A 137 -13.50 8.15 14.07
C LYS A 137 -13.89 8.93 12.81
N LYS A 138 -13.86 8.27 11.63
CA LYS A 138 -14.41 8.86 10.40
C LYS A 138 -15.92 9.03 10.53
N TYR A 139 -16.50 10.06 9.90
CA TYR A 139 -17.94 10.39 10.01
C TYR A 139 -18.84 9.17 9.76
N LYS A 140 -18.56 8.37 8.71
CA LYS A 140 -19.30 7.12 8.39
C LYS A 140 -19.29 6.04 9.48
N HIS A 141 -18.31 6.06 10.37
CA HIS A 141 -18.15 5.09 11.46
C HIS A 141 -18.59 5.65 12.81
N CYS A 142 -19.15 6.85 12.83
CA CYS A 142 -19.63 7.50 14.05
C CYS A 142 -21.08 7.95 13.89
N HIS A 143 -21.32 9.11 13.27
CA HIS A 143 -22.66 9.70 13.11
C HIS A 143 -23.27 9.48 11.71
N GLY A 144 -22.53 8.85 10.79
CA GLY A 144 -22.97 8.47 9.44
C GLY A 144 -23.31 6.99 9.29
N VAL A 145 -23.56 6.29 10.41
CA VAL A 145 -24.04 4.90 10.46
C VAL A 145 -25.57 4.97 10.37
N LEU A 146 -26.14 4.40 9.31
CA LEU A 146 -27.57 4.12 9.20
C LEU A 146 -27.87 2.77 9.85
#